data_AF-A0AAX0IBP6-F1
#
_entry.id   AF-A0AAX0IBP6-F1
#
_cell.length_a   1.000
_cell.length_b   1.000
_cell.length_c   1.000
_cell.angle_alpha   90.00
_cell.angle_beta   90.00
_cell.angle_gamma   90.00
#
_symmetry.space_group_name_H-M   'P 1'
#
loop_
_entity.id
_entity.type
_entity.pdbx_description
1 polymer ?
#
loop_
_entity_poly.entity_id
_entity_poly.type
_entity_poly.pdbx_seq_one_letter_code
_entity_poly.pdbx_strand_id
1 'polypeptide(L)'
;MARLSLLLLLACAALPAQADEHTIVVKAPAPQKGCVEVEVSGQRVQSISCLNEKLLPNSNIMNRQPPALSGAEAVMQRPSNQLGLYNRAALEHRMGNAFGKSVTPQRPSTPPPASPLLPPR
;
A
#
# COMPACT_ATOMS: atom_id res chain seq x y z
N MET A 1 -29.43 51.63 -5.97
CA MET A 1 -28.74 51.36 -4.69
C MET A 1 -29.55 50.53 -3.70
N ALA A 2 -30.86 50.72 -3.54
CA ALA A 2 -31.68 49.97 -2.56
C ALA A 2 -31.95 48.48 -2.89
N ARG A 3 -31.70 48.03 -4.13
CA ARG A 3 -31.93 46.63 -4.55
C ARG A 3 -30.73 45.70 -4.28
N LEU A 4 -29.52 46.25 -4.19
CA LEU A 4 -28.32 45.45 -3.88
C LEU A 4 -28.28 45.07 -2.39
N SER A 5 -28.75 45.95 -1.51
CA SER A 5 -28.78 45.74 -0.06
C SER A 5 -29.79 44.67 0.37
N LEU A 6 -30.90 44.48 -0.37
CA LEU A 6 -31.89 43.45 -0.07
C LEU A 6 -31.38 42.03 -0.39
N LEU A 7 -30.54 41.89 -1.43
CA LEU A 7 -29.96 40.60 -1.82
C LEU A 7 -28.88 40.13 -0.83
N LEU A 8 -28.13 41.06 -0.23
CA LEU A 8 -27.09 40.72 0.75
C LEU A 8 -27.68 40.19 2.07
N LEU A 9 -28.85 40.69 2.50
CA LEU A 9 -29.53 40.25 3.72
C LEU A 9 -30.17 38.87 3.57
N LEU A 10 -30.62 38.48 2.36
CA LEU A 10 -31.20 37.15 2.14
C LEU A 10 -30.17 36.01 2.17
N ALA A 11 -28.89 36.30 1.92
CA ALA A 11 -27.82 35.29 1.88
C ALA A 11 -27.38 34.81 3.28
N CYS A 12 -27.68 35.55 4.36
CA CYS A 12 -27.28 35.18 5.73
C CYS A 12 -28.22 34.16 6.40
N ALA A 13 -29.39 33.86 5.83
CA ALA A 13 -30.40 33.01 6.47
C ALA A 13 -30.30 31.52 6.11
N ALA A 14 -29.34 31.12 5.25
CA ALA A 14 -29.25 29.77 4.71
C ALA A 14 -27.99 28.98 5.13
N LEU A 15 -27.33 29.34 6.24
CA LEU A 15 -26.29 28.48 6.82
C LEU A 15 -26.92 27.53 7.85
N PRO A 16 -27.03 26.22 7.57
CA PRO A 16 -27.31 25.24 8.62
C PRO A 16 -26.10 25.17 9.55
N ALA A 17 -26.27 25.61 10.80
CA ALA A 17 -25.36 25.34 11.89
C ALA A 17 -25.38 23.83 12.17
N GLN A 18 -24.36 23.11 11.68
CA GLN A 18 -24.14 21.72 12.09
C GLN A 18 -23.43 21.72 13.44
N ALA A 19 -24.20 21.52 14.50
CA ALA A 19 -23.68 21.16 15.82
C ALA A 19 -23.61 19.62 15.88
N ASP A 20 -22.41 19.06 15.71
CA ASP A 20 -22.13 17.63 15.89
C ASP A 20 -21.90 17.38 17.39
N GLU A 21 -22.93 16.89 18.09
CA GLU A 21 -22.85 16.54 19.50
C GLU A 21 -22.25 15.14 19.66
N HIS A 22 -20.92 15.08 19.66
CA HIS A 22 -20.14 13.86 19.88
C HIS A 22 -20.19 13.42 21.36
N THR A 23 -21.29 12.81 21.79
CA THR A 23 -21.39 12.17 23.10
C THR A 23 -20.68 10.80 23.08
N ILE A 24 -19.44 10.78 23.58
CA ILE A 24 -18.67 9.56 23.79
C ILE A 24 -19.20 8.83 25.05
N VAL A 25 -19.93 7.73 24.86
CA VAL A 25 -20.27 6.80 25.94
C VAL A 25 -19.04 5.94 26.26
N VAL A 26 -18.36 6.26 27.37
CA VAL A 26 -17.25 5.45 27.89
C VAL A 26 -17.82 4.22 28.60
N LYS A 27 -17.76 3.05 27.95
CA LYS A 27 -18.05 1.77 28.60
C LYS A 27 -16.83 1.32 29.41
N ALA A 28 -16.99 1.16 30.73
CA ALA A 28 -15.92 0.71 31.60
C ALA A 28 -15.43 -0.70 31.21
N PRO A 29 -14.11 -0.94 31.12
CA PRO A 29 -13.58 -2.25 30.77
C PRO A 29 -13.83 -3.25 31.92
N ALA A 30 -14.13 -4.50 31.55
CA ALA A 30 -14.26 -5.61 32.48
C ALA A 30 -12.95 -5.83 33.27
N PRO A 31 -13.00 -6.35 34.52
CA PRO A 31 -11.83 -6.51 35.36
C PRO A 31 -10.83 -7.49 34.71
N GLN A 32 -9.66 -6.98 34.35
CA GLN A 32 -8.56 -7.80 33.83
C GLN A 32 -7.89 -8.53 35.00
N LYS A 33 -7.55 -9.81 34.84
CA LYS A 33 -6.69 -10.54 35.79
C LYS A 33 -5.39 -9.76 35.96
N GLY A 34 -5.13 -9.26 37.16
CA GLY A 34 -3.92 -8.50 37.46
C GLY A 34 -2.68 -9.37 37.30
N CYS A 35 -1.70 -8.89 36.54
CA CYS A 35 -0.41 -9.54 36.45
C CYS A 35 0.44 -9.20 37.66
N VAL A 36 1.05 -10.21 38.28
CA VAL A 36 1.88 -10.04 39.46
C VAL A 36 3.33 -9.84 39.04
N GLU A 37 3.95 -8.77 39.54
CA GLU A 37 5.40 -8.56 39.50
C GLU A 37 5.99 -8.98 40.85
N VAL A 38 7.09 -9.74 40.83
CA VAL A 38 7.78 -10.20 42.04
C VAL A 38 9.20 -9.66 42.01
N GLU A 39 9.63 -9.06 43.12
CA GLU A 39 10.99 -8.56 43.29
C GLU A 39 11.77 -9.58 44.12
N VAL A 40 12.82 -10.15 43.52
CA VAL A 40 13.73 -11.08 44.20
C VAL A 40 15.12 -10.48 44.13
N SER A 41 15.72 -10.22 45.29
CA SER A 41 17.08 -9.68 45.40
C SER A 41 17.29 -8.31 44.72
N GLY A 42 16.29 -7.42 44.76
CA GLY A 42 16.37 -6.07 44.17
C GLY A 42 16.21 -6.04 42.64
N GLN A 43 15.94 -7.18 42.01
CA GLN A 43 15.58 -7.26 40.59
C GLN A 43 14.10 -7.63 40.45
N ARG A 44 13.36 -6.75 39.77
CA ARG A 44 11.97 -7.02 39.39
C ARG A 44 11.96 -8.01 38.23
N VAL A 45 11.42 -9.19 38.47
CA VAL A 45 11.21 -10.20 37.43
C VAL A 45 9.75 -10.12 37.00
N GLN A 46 9.53 -9.60 35.79
CA GLN A 46 8.21 -9.61 35.17
C GLN A 46 7.89 -11.02 34.67
N SER A 47 6.64 -11.45 34.83
CA SER A 47 6.20 -12.72 34.24
C SER A 47 6.04 -12.56 32.73
N ILE A 48 6.91 -13.23 31.96
CA ILE A 48 6.85 -13.26 30.49
C ILE A 48 5.49 -13.78 29.99
N SER A 49 4.85 -14.68 30.74
CA SER A 49 3.51 -15.17 30.42
C SER A 49 2.47 -14.05 30.38
N CYS A 50 2.46 -13.15 31.38
CA CYS A 50 1.57 -12.00 31.37
C CYS A 50 1.89 -11.04 30.22
N LEU A 51 3.18 -10.77 29.98
CA LEU A 51 3.58 -9.87 28.90
C LEU A 51 3.06 -10.39 27.56
N ASN A 52 3.23 -11.69 27.30
CA ASN A 52 2.70 -12.32 26.10
C ASN A 52 1.16 -12.20 26.04
N GLU A 53 0.46 -12.40 27.16
CA GLU A 53 -1.00 -12.29 27.22
C GLU A 53 -1.49 -10.85 26.91
N LYS A 54 -0.73 -9.84 27.32
CA LYS A 54 -1.01 -8.42 27.00
C LYS A 54 -0.67 -8.02 25.57
N LEU A 55 0.32 -8.68 24.97
CA LEU A 55 0.73 -8.45 23.58
C LEU A 55 -0.13 -9.21 22.56
N LEU A 56 -0.95 -10.17 23.02
CA LEU A 56 -1.91 -10.85 22.15
C LEU A 56 -2.86 -9.81 21.54
N PRO A 57 -3.02 -9.80 20.20
CA PRO A 57 -4.00 -8.95 19.57
C PRO A 57 -5.39 -9.31 20.09
N ASN A 58 -6.22 -8.30 20.35
CA ASN A 58 -7.61 -8.53 20.76
C ASN A 58 -8.26 -9.50 19.76
N SER A 59 -8.94 -10.54 20.25
CA SER A 59 -9.55 -11.60 19.42
C SER A 59 -10.48 -11.04 18.32
N ASN A 60 -11.04 -9.85 18.53
CA ASN A 60 -11.81 -9.12 17.52
C ASN A 60 -11.01 -8.67 16.29
N ILE A 61 -9.67 -8.54 16.41
CA ILE A 61 -8.76 -8.17 15.33
C ILE A 61 -8.34 -9.40 14.51
N MET A 62 -8.33 -10.59 15.11
CA MET A 62 -7.95 -11.84 14.42
C MET A 62 -8.92 -12.24 13.30
N ASN A 63 -10.21 -11.88 13.43
CA ASN A 63 -11.22 -12.08 12.39
C ASN A 63 -11.38 -10.87 11.45
N ARG A 64 -10.57 -9.82 11.63
CA ARG A 64 -10.62 -8.63 10.77
C ARG A 64 -9.77 -8.87 9.53
N GLN A 65 -10.30 -8.52 8.37
CA GLN A 65 -9.52 -8.48 7.12
C GLN A 65 -8.21 -7.72 7.36
N PRO A 66 -7.06 -8.21 6.86
CA PRO A 66 -5.79 -7.50 6.98
C PRO A 66 -5.96 -6.03 6.58
N PRO A 67 -5.32 -5.08 7.29
CA PRO A 67 -5.36 -3.68 6.90
C PRO A 67 -4.95 -3.55 5.43
N ALA A 68 -5.69 -2.75 4.67
CA ALA A 68 -5.34 -2.49 3.29
C ALA A 68 -3.91 -1.94 3.26
N LEU A 69 -3.09 -2.51 2.37
CA LEU A 69 -1.69 -2.11 2.20
C LEU A 69 -1.62 -0.59 2.02
N SER A 70 -0.65 0.04 2.66
CA SER A 70 -0.37 1.45 2.42
C SER A 70 -0.03 1.65 0.94
N GLY A 71 -0.26 2.85 0.41
CA GLY A 71 0.04 3.15 -1.00
C GLY A 71 1.50 2.82 -1.38
N ALA A 72 2.44 3.00 -0.44
CA ALA A 72 3.84 2.64 -0.63
C ALA A 72 4.06 1.12 -0.67
N GLU A 73 3.47 0.36 0.26
CA GLU A 73 3.54 -1.11 0.25
C GLU A 73 2.93 -1.70 -1.02
N ALA A 74 1.80 -1.15 -1.47
CA ALA A 74 1.16 -1.56 -2.71
C ALA A 74 2.05 -1.32 -3.93
N VAL A 75 2.84 -0.24 -3.97
CA VAL A 75 3.80 0.03 -5.05
C VAL A 75 5.00 -0.92 -4.99
N MET A 76 5.50 -1.24 -3.81
CA MET A 76 6.61 -2.18 -3.63
C MET A 76 6.26 -3.61 -4.09
N GLN A 77 4.98 -3.98 -4.01
CA GLN A 77 4.49 -5.27 -4.47
C GLN A 77 4.21 -5.30 -5.99
N ARG A 78 4.18 -4.16 -6.68
CA ARG A 78 3.93 -4.14 -8.12
C ARG A 78 5.15 -4.65 -8.88
N PRO A 79 4.97 -5.54 -9.87
CA PRO A 79 6.06 -6.00 -10.70
C PRO A 79 6.60 -4.85 -11.57
N SER A 80 7.89 -4.89 -11.89
CA SER A 80 8.58 -3.77 -12.54
C SER A 80 8.02 -3.39 -13.91
N ASN A 81 7.37 -4.33 -14.62
CA ASN A 81 6.67 -4.09 -15.87
C ASN A 81 5.46 -3.15 -15.71
N GLN A 82 4.79 -3.13 -14.56
CA GLN A 82 3.69 -2.20 -14.28
C GLN A 82 4.17 -0.82 -13.86
N LEU A 83 5.39 -0.72 -13.33
CA LEU A 83 5.99 0.53 -12.88
C LEU A 83 6.77 1.25 -14.00
N GLY A 84 6.88 0.66 -15.19
CA GLY A 84 7.72 1.19 -16.27
C GLY A 84 9.22 1.20 -15.93
N LEU A 85 9.62 0.44 -14.91
CA LEU A 85 10.99 0.33 -14.46
C LEU A 85 11.73 -0.76 -15.23
N TYR A 86 13.04 -0.83 -15.03
CA TYR A 86 13.87 -1.87 -15.61
C TYR A 86 13.33 -3.28 -15.30
N ASN A 87 13.26 -4.10 -16.34
CA ASN A 87 12.90 -5.50 -16.23
C ASN A 87 13.84 -6.33 -17.12
N ARG A 88 14.62 -7.22 -16.51
CA ARG A 88 15.60 -8.04 -17.21
C ARG A 88 14.95 -8.92 -18.28
N ALA A 89 13.87 -9.63 -17.95
CA ALA A 89 13.18 -10.51 -18.88
C ALA A 89 12.62 -9.74 -20.09
N ALA A 90 12.07 -8.54 -19.86
CA ALA A 90 11.60 -7.69 -20.95
C ALA A 90 12.74 -7.22 -21.87
N LEU A 91 13.90 -6.88 -21.29
CA LEU A 91 15.07 -6.50 -22.07
C LEU A 91 15.66 -7.69 -22.84
N GLU A 92 15.70 -8.88 -22.24
CA GLU A 92 16.09 -10.13 -22.90
C GLU A 92 15.23 -10.40 -24.13
N HIS A 93 13.90 -10.24 -24.01
CA HIS A 93 13.00 -10.38 -25.15
C HIS A 93 13.24 -9.36 -26.26
N ARG A 94 13.55 -8.11 -25.91
CA ARG A 94 13.83 -7.05 -26.90
C ARG A 94 15.16 -7.25 -27.62
N MET A 95 16.18 -7.72 -26.91
CA MET A 95 17.53 -7.88 -27.44
C MET A 95 17.72 -9.23 -28.15
N GLY A 96 16.99 -10.26 -27.74
CA GLY A 96 17.17 -11.63 -28.20
C GLY A 96 18.58 -12.13 -27.90
N ASN A 97 19.21 -12.79 -28.87
CA ASN A 97 20.57 -13.33 -28.74
C ASN A 97 21.65 -12.26 -28.51
N ALA A 98 21.33 -10.98 -28.71
CA ALA A 98 22.25 -9.86 -28.47
C ALA A 98 22.31 -9.43 -26.99
N PHE A 99 21.46 -10.00 -26.11
CA PHE A 99 21.44 -9.63 -24.70
C PHE A 99 22.79 -9.89 -24.01
N GLY A 100 23.34 -8.86 -23.37
CA GLY A 100 24.66 -8.93 -22.72
C GLY A 100 25.86 -8.98 -23.67
N LYS A 101 25.65 -8.85 -24.99
CA LYS A 101 26.71 -8.85 -26.01
C LYS A 101 26.75 -7.57 -26.84
N SER A 102 25.61 -6.90 -27.02
CA SER A 102 25.49 -5.67 -27.80
C SER A 102 24.59 -4.65 -27.10
N VAL A 103 24.74 -3.38 -27.48
CA VAL A 103 23.82 -2.28 -27.13
C VAL A 103 22.62 -2.24 -28.09
N THR A 104 22.73 -2.88 -29.26
CA THR A 104 21.68 -2.96 -30.27
C THR A 104 20.99 -4.32 -30.30
N PRO A 105 19.67 -4.39 -30.57
CA PRO A 105 18.93 -5.65 -30.70
C PRO A 105 19.44 -6.54 -31.83
N GLN A 106 19.15 -7.85 -31.74
CA GLN A 106 19.42 -8.79 -32.83
C GLN A 106 18.66 -8.40 -34.10
N ARG A 107 19.41 -8.08 -35.17
CA ARG A 107 18.85 -7.95 -36.52
C ARG A 107 19.05 -9.26 -37.27
N PRO A 108 18.03 -9.80 -37.96
CA PRO A 108 18.24 -10.90 -38.88
C PRO A 108 19.32 -10.53 -39.91
N SER A 109 20.17 -11.49 -40.27
CA SER A 109 21.11 -11.30 -41.37
C SER A 109 20.33 -10.98 -42.64
N THR A 110 20.85 -10.06 -43.47
CA THR A 110 20.27 -9.79 -44.78
C THR A 110 20.16 -11.12 -45.54
N PRO A 111 18.98 -11.47 -46.09
CA PRO A 111 18.86 -12.68 -46.87
C PRO A 111 19.85 -12.63 -48.05
N PRO A 112 20.43 -13.79 -48.45
CA PRO A 112 21.29 -13.82 -49.61
C PRO A 112 20.53 -13.30 -50.84
N PRO A 113 21.22 -12.64 -51.79
CA PRO A 113 20.57 -12.17 -53.00
C PRO A 113 19.89 -13.33 -53.72
N ALA A 114 18.63 -13.11 -54.13
CA ALA A 114 17.90 -14.08 -54.93
C ALA A 114 18.69 -14.34 -56.22
N SER A 115 19.11 -15.58 -56.41
CA SER A 115 19.84 -15.97 -57.62
C SER A 115 18.84 -16.11 -58.77
N PRO A 116 19.01 -15.43 -59.91
CA PRO A 116 18.10 -15.55 -61.05
C PRO A 116 18.12 -16.94 -61.71
N LEU A 117 19.08 -17.79 -61.33
CA LEU A 117 19.28 -19.14 -61.86
C LEU A 117 18.76 -20.26 -60.95
N LEU A 118 18.32 -19.94 -59.72
CA LEU A 118 17.82 -20.96 -58.79
C LEU A 118 16.35 -20.71 -58.42
N PRO A 119 15.48 -21.73 -58.44
CA PRO A 119 14.12 -21.60 -57.93
C PRO A 119 14.16 -21.34 -56.41
N PRO A 120 13.15 -20.61 -55.87
CA PRO A 120 13.04 -20.39 -54.43
C PRO A 120 12.91 -21.72 -53.70
N ARG A 121 13.66 -21.89 -52.61
CA ARG A 121 13.54 -23.00 -51.66
C ARG A 121 12.66 -22.61 -50.48
#